data_AF-A0A356VY02-F1
#
_entry.id   AF-A0A356VY02-F1
#
_cell.length_a   1.000
_cell.length_b   1.000
_cell.length_c   1.000
_cell.angle_alpha   90.00
_cell.angle_beta   90.00
_cell.angle_gamma   90.00
#
_symmetry.space_group_name_H-M   'P 1'
#
loop_
_entity.id
_entity.type
_entity.pdbx_description
1 polymer ?
#
loop_
_entity_poly.entity_id
_entity_poly.type
_entity_poly.pdbx_seq_one_letter_code
_entity_poly.pdbx_strand_id
1 'polypeptide(L)'
;HEEVLRTTLSQAAERYAGGGAKGEFVLVVEGAPAPEPRPAPRAEAAALARRYEEQGLSASEAARRAAAETGVKKNEIYRAVVSDRPDGGQGRKPDETD
;
A
#
# COMPACT_ATOMS: atom_id res chain seq x y z
N HIS A 1 -34.02 14.36 6.69
CA HIS A 1 -34.01 13.24 5.74
C HIS A 1 -32.56 12.82 5.58
N GLU A 2 -32.24 11.57 5.88
CA GLU A 2 -30.92 10.99 5.66
C GLU A 2 -30.98 10.20 4.34
N GLU A 3 -30.06 10.48 3.41
CA GLU A 3 -29.98 9.81 2.12
C GLU A 3 -28.61 9.14 1.99
N VAL A 4 -28.59 7.83 1.77
CA VAL A 4 -27.37 7.06 1.51
C VAL A 4 -27.33 6.67 0.04
N LEU A 5 -26.37 7.24 -0.69
CA LEU A 5 -26.18 6.99 -2.11
C LEU A 5 -24.97 6.08 -2.34
N ARG A 6 -25.19 4.89 -2.91
CA ARG A 6 -24.11 4.06 -3.46
C ARG A 6 -23.84 4.50 -4.89
N THR A 7 -22.68 5.07 -5.15
CA THR A 7 -22.31 5.57 -6.48
C THR A 7 -20.79 5.61 -6.63
N THR A 8 -20.32 5.90 -7.85
CA THR A 8 -18.91 6.18 -8.12
C THR A 8 -18.62 7.68 -7.94
N LEU A 9 -17.35 8.03 -7.73
CA LEU A 9 -16.95 9.44 -7.62
C LEU A 9 -17.30 10.25 -8.87
N SER A 10 -17.16 9.66 -10.06
CA SER A 10 -17.52 10.31 -11.34
C SER A 10 -19.00 10.64 -11.40
N GLN A 11 -19.86 9.68 -11.06
CA GLN A 11 -21.31 9.89 -11.05
C GLN A 11 -21.76 10.87 -9.96
N ALA A 12 -21.11 10.85 -8.79
CA ALA A 12 -21.36 11.85 -7.76
C ALA A 12 -20.99 13.26 -8.25
N ALA A 13 -19.83 13.41 -8.88
CA ALA A 13 -19.38 14.69 -9.44
C ALA A 13 -20.35 15.22 -10.50
N GLU A 14 -20.78 14.37 -11.44
CA GLU A 14 -21.79 14.73 -12.45
C GLU A 14 -23.12 15.16 -11.81
N ARG A 15 -23.60 14.40 -10.83
CA ARG A 15 -24.87 14.68 -10.14
C ARG A 15 -24.86 16.03 -9.40
N TYR A 16 -23.75 16.37 -8.76
CA TYR A 16 -23.64 17.60 -7.96
C TYR A 16 -23.03 18.79 -8.71
N ALA A 17 -22.61 18.61 -9.96
CA ALA A 17 -22.02 19.66 -10.80
C ALA A 17 -22.94 20.88 -10.97
N GLY A 18 -24.25 20.70 -10.92
CA GLY A 18 -25.25 21.77 -11.05
C GLY A 18 -25.46 22.65 -9.80
N GLY A 19 -24.63 22.51 -8.76
CA GLY A 19 -24.72 23.33 -7.54
C GLY A 19 -25.84 22.92 -6.56
N GLY A 20 -26.43 21.74 -6.75
CA GLY A 20 -27.48 21.19 -5.88
C GLY A 20 -26.96 20.59 -4.56
N ALA A 21 -25.64 20.45 -4.40
CA ALA A 21 -25.04 19.97 -3.16
C ALA A 21 -25.12 21.06 -2.08
N LYS A 22 -26.08 20.94 -1.15
CA LYS A 22 -26.21 21.82 0.01
C LYS A 22 -26.02 21.00 1.29
N GLY A 23 -25.18 21.49 2.20
CA GLY A 23 -24.90 20.85 3.49
C GLY A 23 -23.58 20.06 3.52
N GLU A 24 -23.38 19.32 4.61
CA GLU A 24 -22.22 18.43 4.80
C GLU A 24 -22.50 17.04 4.21
N PHE A 25 -21.47 16.40 3.66
CA PHE A 25 -21.56 15.05 3.10
C PHE A 25 -20.49 14.15 3.73
N VAL A 26 -20.86 12.90 4.01
CA VAL A 26 -19.91 11.84 4.38
C VAL A 26 -19.69 10.99 3.14
N LEU A 27 -18.44 10.91 2.69
CA LEU A 27 -18.03 10.08 1.56
C LEU A 27 -17.25 8.87 2.07
N VAL A 28 -17.78 7.68 1.82
CA VAL A 28 -17.07 6.42 2.08
C VAL A 28 -16.54 5.91 0.75
N VAL A 29 -15.21 5.84 0.62
CA VAL A 29 -14.53 5.36 -0.58
C VAL A 29 -13.93 3.99 -0.30
N GLU A 30 -14.16 3.04 -1.20
CA GLU A 30 -13.48 1.75 -1.14
C GLU A 30 -11.97 1.93 -1.35
N GLY A 31 -11.16 1.18 -0.60
CA GLY A 31 -9.71 1.17 -0.83
C GLY A 31 -9.38 0.69 -2.23
N ALA A 32 -8.30 1.23 -2.82
CA ALA A 32 -7.86 0.76 -4.13
C ALA A 32 -7.57 -0.75 -4.09
N PRO A 33 -7.94 -1.52 -5.13
CA PRO A 33 -7.59 -2.93 -5.21
C PRO A 33 -6.07 -3.08 -5.14
N ALA A 34 -5.61 -4.15 -4.50
CA ALA A 34 -4.18 -4.45 -4.46
C ALA A 34 -3.64 -4.49 -5.90
N PRO A 35 -2.50 -3.82 -6.18
CA PRO A 35 -1.93 -3.86 -7.52
C PRO A 35 -1.67 -5.32 -7.90
N GLU A 36 -1.99 -5.68 -9.15
CA GLU A 36 -1.67 -7.02 -9.63
C GLU A 36 -0.15 -7.24 -9.56
N PRO A 37 0.31 -8.39 -9.04
CA PRO A 37 1.72 -8.69 -9.00
C PRO A 37 2.30 -8.68 -10.41
N ARG A 38 3.29 -7.82 -10.66
CA ARG A 38 4.04 -7.81 -11.91
C ARG A 38 5.22 -8.76 -11.75
N PRO A 39 5.29 -9.88 -12.49
CA PRO A 39 6.40 -10.81 -12.38
C PRO A 39 7.72 -10.07 -12.62
N ALA A 40 8.53 -9.96 -11.58
CA ALA A 40 9.83 -9.29 -11.64
C ALA A 40 10.95 -10.27 -11.23
N PRO A 41 12.18 -10.08 -11.74
CA PRO A 41 13.32 -10.82 -11.24
C PRO A 41 13.52 -10.62 -9.73
N ARG A 42 14.06 -11.63 -9.05
CA ARG A 42 14.36 -11.58 -7.61
C ARG A 42 15.19 -10.35 -7.21
N ALA A 43 16.15 -9.96 -8.04
CA ALA A 43 17.00 -8.80 -7.81
C ALA A 43 16.21 -7.49 -7.78
N GLU A 44 15.22 -7.35 -8.66
CA GLU A 44 14.33 -6.19 -8.72
C GLU A 44 13.39 -6.15 -7.51
N ALA A 45 12.83 -7.29 -7.12
CA ALA A 45 12.02 -7.40 -5.91
C ALA A 45 12.80 -7.05 -4.63
N ALA A 46 14.08 -7.45 -4.54
CA ALA A 46 14.97 -7.08 -3.44
C ALA A 46 15.31 -5.58 -3.45
N ALA A 47 15.56 -4.99 -4.63
CA ALA A 47 15.77 -3.55 -4.76
C ALA A 47 14.52 -2.75 -4.37
N LEU A 48 13.33 -3.23 -4.74
CA LEU A 48 12.05 -2.62 -4.35
C LEU A 48 11.84 -2.68 -2.83
N ALA A 49 12.13 -3.83 -2.21
CA ALA A 49 12.07 -3.94 -0.75
C ALA A 49 13.05 -2.96 -0.06
N ARG A 50 14.28 -2.79 -0.57
CA ARG A 50 15.21 -1.79 -0.02
C ARG A 50 14.66 -0.36 -0.08
N ARG A 51 13.99 0.03 -1.17
CA ARG A 51 13.31 1.34 -1.26
C ARG A 51 12.20 1.50 -0.22
N TYR A 52 11.52 0.42 0.14
CA TYR A 52 10.56 0.45 1.24
C TYR A 52 11.22 0.58 2.61
N GLU A 53 12.39 -0.02 2.82
CA GLU A 53 13.17 0.20 4.04
C GLU A 53 13.63 1.66 4.18
N GLU A 54 14.05 2.28 3.08
CA GLU A 54 14.39 3.72 3.03
C GLU A 54 13.18 4.62 3.38
N GLN A 55 11.96 4.15 3.13
CA GLN A 55 10.71 4.80 3.53
C GLN A 55 10.33 4.52 5.00
N GLY A 56 11.18 3.82 5.76
CA GLY A 56 10.98 3.52 7.18
C GLY A 56 10.24 2.22 7.47
N LEU A 57 9.92 1.40 6.45
CA LEU A 57 9.32 0.08 6.70
C LEU A 57 10.37 -0.89 7.26
N SER A 58 9.95 -1.77 8.16
CA SER A 58 10.83 -2.86 8.61
C SER A 58 11.14 -3.82 7.45
N ALA A 59 12.26 -4.54 7.53
CA ALA A 59 12.64 -5.54 6.53
C ALA A 59 11.54 -6.56 6.21
N SER A 60 10.77 -6.95 7.22
CA SER A 60 9.66 -7.89 7.07
C SER A 60 8.47 -7.26 6.32
N GLU A 61 8.16 -5.99 6.60
CA GLU A 61 7.09 -5.23 5.95
C GLU A 61 7.47 -4.90 4.50
N ALA A 62 8.70 -4.41 4.29
CA ALA A 62 9.27 -4.13 2.99
C ALA A 62 9.27 -5.37 2.07
N ALA A 63 9.71 -6.52 2.59
CA ALA A 63 9.69 -7.77 1.83
C ALA A 63 8.26 -8.26 1.53
N ARG A 64 7.30 -8.05 2.45
CA ARG A 64 5.90 -8.40 2.21
C ARG A 64 5.30 -7.53 1.10
N ARG A 65 5.55 -6.23 1.13
CA ARG A 65 5.03 -5.28 0.13
C ARG A 65 5.64 -5.54 -1.25
N ALA A 66 6.96 -5.73 -1.31
CA ALA A 66 7.62 -6.11 -2.55
C ALA A 66 7.14 -7.46 -3.10
N ALA A 67 6.83 -8.43 -2.24
CA ALA A 67 6.25 -9.71 -2.67
C ALA A 67 4.86 -9.55 -3.30
N ALA A 68 4.01 -8.71 -2.71
CA ALA A 68 2.68 -8.42 -3.24
C ALA A 68 2.76 -7.74 -4.62
N GLU A 69 3.72 -6.84 -4.82
CA GLU A 69 3.87 -6.09 -6.08
C GLU A 69 4.61 -6.88 -7.17
N THR A 70 5.50 -7.81 -6.81
CA THR A 70 6.36 -8.52 -7.79
C THR A 70 5.99 -9.99 -8.00
N GLY A 71 5.17 -10.55 -7.12
CA GLY A 71 4.84 -11.98 -7.09
C GLY A 71 5.99 -12.88 -6.61
N VAL A 72 7.15 -12.32 -6.25
CA VAL A 72 8.28 -13.08 -5.71
C VAL A 72 8.02 -13.43 -4.24
N LYS A 73 8.44 -14.63 -3.82
CA LYS A 73 8.22 -15.10 -2.44
C LYS A 73 8.89 -14.16 -1.43
N LYS A 74 8.12 -13.70 -0.44
CA LYS A 74 8.62 -12.87 0.68
C LYS A 74 9.93 -13.39 1.29
N ASN A 75 10.02 -14.70 1.52
CA ASN A 75 11.21 -15.31 2.14
C ASN A 75 12.48 -15.19 1.27
N GLU A 76 12.34 -15.14 -0.05
CA GLU A 76 13.47 -14.94 -0.97
C GLU A 76 13.93 -13.48 -0.94
N ILE A 77 12.97 -12.55 -0.96
CA ILE A 77 13.23 -11.10 -0.87
C ILE A 77 13.85 -10.76 0.48
N TYR A 78 13.26 -11.24 1.58
CA TYR A 78 13.74 -10.97 2.94
C TYR A 78 15.18 -11.44 3.14
N ARG A 79 15.52 -12.65 2.67
CA ARG A 79 16.90 -13.15 2.72
C ARG A 79 17.84 -12.26 1.90
N ALA A 80 17.46 -11.88 0.67
CA ALA A 80 18.27 -11.00 -0.15
C ALA A 80 18.52 -9.62 0.49
N VAL A 81 17.54 -9.09 1.23
CA VAL A 81 17.66 -7.79 1.92
C VAL A 81 18.50 -7.91 3.20
N VAL A 82 18.32 -8.98 3.97
CA VAL A 82 19.03 -9.16 5.26
C VAL A 82 20.47 -9.65 5.07
N SER A 83 20.73 -10.51 4.07
CA SER A 83 22.07 -11.04 3.79
C SER A 83 23.04 -10.00 3.22
N ASP A 84 22.54 -8.86 2.75
CA ASP A 84 23.32 -7.76 2.16
C ASP A 84 23.71 -6.70 3.22
N ARG A 85 23.33 -6.89 4.49
CA ARG A 85 23.77 -6.00 5.58
C ARG A 85 25.14 -6.44 6.13
N PRO A 86 26.12 -5.54 6.23
CA PRO A 86 27.18 -5.69 7.21
C PRO A 86 26.53 -5.52 8.60
N ASP A 87 26.84 -6.42 9.52
CA ASP A 87 26.20 -6.59 10.83
C ASP A 87 25.75 -5.30 11.57
N GLY A 88 24.50 -5.33 12.07
CA GLY A 88 24.05 -4.57 13.25
C GLY A 88 23.03 -3.45 13.02
N GLY A 89 21.83 -3.59 13.63
CA GLY A 89 21.04 -2.42 14.04
C GLY A 89 19.53 -2.41 13.75
N GLN A 90 18.77 -3.15 14.56
CA GLN A 90 17.45 -2.79 15.09
C GLN A 90 16.28 -2.56 14.11
N GLY A 91 15.47 -3.61 13.94
CA GLY A 91 14.11 -3.47 13.41
C GLY A 91 13.27 -2.57 14.31
N ARG A 92 12.86 -1.41 13.78
CA ARG A 92 11.72 -0.69 14.35
C ARG A 92 10.45 -1.48 14.03
N LYS A 93 9.73 -1.90 15.06
CA LYS A 93 8.32 -2.31 14.95
C LYS A 93 7.50 -1.06 14.61
N PRO A 94 6.57 -1.09 13.64
CA PRO A 94 5.60 -0.02 13.48
C PRO A 94 4.48 -0.15 14.53
N ASP A 95 3.98 1.02 14.92
CA ASP A 95 2.89 1.35 15.83
C ASP A 95 1.83 0.27 16.08
N GLU A 96 1.63 0.00 17.37
CA GLU A 96 0.39 -0.51 17.96
C GLU A 96 -0.62 0.65 17.93
N THR A 97 -1.65 0.56 17.08
CA THR A 97 -2.79 1.47 17.13
C THR A 97 -3.86 0.84 18.03
N ASP A 98 -4.01 1.38 19.24
CA ASP A 98 -5.29 1.49 19.98
C ASP A 98 -5.21 2.68 20.94
#